data_AF-A0AAE3VFT0-F1
#
_entry.id   AF-A0AAE3VFT0-F1
#
_cell.length_a   1.000
_cell.length_b   1.000
_cell.length_c   1.000
_cell.angle_alpha   90.00
_cell.angle_beta   90.00
_cell.angle_gamma   90.00
#
_symmetry.space_group_name_H-M   'P 1'
#
loop_
_entity.id
_entity.type
_entity.pdbx_description
1 polymer ?
#
loop_
_entity_poly.entity_id
_entity_poly.type
_entity_poly.pdbx_seq_one_letter_code
_entity_poly.pdbx_strand_id
1 'polypeptide(L)'
;MTLNVQGFQLAYEDAVEVSIAGTVLKVIRPCWLAMLKLKSYTDNPGRTKDLIDVFFVIDHYFDFIDQEKRLYGPEATDADVFSSEPFATRIAGAILIVRDCHIHGGCTLRSIQTDIRNFNIDDRLSLVFARVNSLAQKEAQAMLNAILRPLD
;
A
#
# COMPACT_ATOMS: atom_id res chain seq x y z
N MET A 1 -15.74 -20.20 2.49
CA MET A 1 -14.50 -19.39 2.50
C MET A 1 -14.45 -18.68 1.18
N THR A 2 -14.93 -17.44 1.13
CA THR A 2 -15.11 -16.69 -0.12
C THR A 2 -13.85 -15.85 -0.30
N LEU A 3 -13.05 -16.14 -1.32
CA LEU A 3 -12.00 -15.23 -1.77
C LEU A 3 -12.69 -13.91 -2.08
N ASN A 4 -12.46 -12.87 -1.27
CA ASN A 4 -13.04 -11.57 -1.54
C ASN A 4 -12.41 -11.04 -2.83
N VAL A 5 -13.22 -10.96 -3.88
CA VAL A 5 -12.84 -10.54 -5.24
C VAL A 5 -12.61 -9.02 -5.30
N GLN A 6 -12.94 -8.29 -4.23
CA GLN A 6 -12.90 -6.84 -4.21
C GLN A 6 -11.46 -6.32 -4.36
N GLY A 7 -11.25 -5.57 -5.44
CA GLY A 7 -9.94 -5.04 -5.84
C GLY A 7 -9.10 -5.98 -6.70
N PHE A 8 -9.41 -7.29 -6.75
CA PHE A 8 -8.61 -8.24 -7.55
C PHE A 8 -8.74 -7.97 -9.05
N GLN A 9 -9.96 -7.78 -9.55
CA GLN A 9 -10.19 -7.47 -10.97
C GLN A 9 -9.45 -6.21 -11.39
N LEU A 10 -9.52 -5.17 -10.55
CA LEU A 10 -8.90 -3.88 -10.82
C LEU A 10 -7.37 -3.98 -10.76
N ALA A 11 -6.82 -4.68 -9.76
CA ALA A 11 -5.40 -4.98 -9.68
C ALA A 11 -4.90 -5.81 -10.87
N TYR A 12 -5.74 -6.72 -11.40
CA TYR A 12 -5.42 -7.51 -12.59
C TYR A 12 -5.48 -6.68 -13.87
N GLU A 13 -6.44 -5.76 -14.01
CA GLU A 13 -6.55 -4.85 -15.15
C GLU A 13 -5.39 -3.86 -15.19
N ASP A 14 -4.97 -3.34 -14.03
CA ASP A 14 -3.84 -2.42 -13.87
C ASP A 14 -2.47 -3.11 -13.78
N ALA A 15 -2.43 -4.45 -13.84
CA ALA A 15 -1.19 -5.20 -13.80
C ALA A 15 -0.31 -4.91 -15.03
N VAL A 16 1.01 -4.87 -14.82
CA VAL A 16 2.01 -4.55 -15.83
C VAL A 16 2.62 -5.82 -16.41
N GLU A 17 3.04 -5.76 -17.67
CA GLU A 17 3.79 -6.84 -18.30
C GLU A 17 5.29 -6.69 -17.97
N VAL A 18 5.88 -7.77 -17.48
CA VAL A 18 7.31 -7.86 -17.16
C VAL A 18 7.90 -9.02 -17.93
N SER A 19 8.99 -8.79 -18.65
CA SER A 19 9.73 -9.84 -19.34
C SER A 19 10.82 -10.41 -18.43
N ILE A 20 10.73 -11.70 -18.11
CA ILE A 20 11.73 -12.44 -17.33
C ILE A 20 12.22 -13.61 -18.17
N ALA A 21 13.53 -13.63 -18.47
CA ALA A 21 14.16 -14.68 -19.29
C ALA A 21 13.44 -14.96 -20.62
N GLY A 22 12.90 -13.92 -21.26
CA GLY A 22 12.16 -14.01 -22.52
C GLY A 22 10.69 -14.42 -22.40
N THR A 23 10.19 -14.67 -21.17
CA THR A 23 8.77 -14.91 -20.91
C THR A 23 8.11 -13.63 -20.42
N VAL A 24 7.01 -13.23 -21.06
CA VAL A 24 6.19 -12.09 -20.62
C VAL A 24 5.20 -12.56 -19.56
N LEU A 25 5.28 -11.96 -18.37
CA LEU A 25 4.40 -12.24 -17.24
C LEU A 25 3.59 -10.99 -16.90
N LYS A 26 2.31 -11.18 -16.60
CA LYS A 26 1.47 -10.11 -16.06
C LYS A 26 1.61 -10.06 -14.54
N VAL A 27 2.13 -8.95 -14.02
CA VAL A 27 2.49 -8.77 -12.61
C VAL A 27 1.68 -7.62 -12.02
N ILE A 28 1.02 -7.89 -10.89
CA ILE A 28 0.27 -6.87 -10.15
C ILE A 28 1.22 -5.79 -9.66
N ARG A 29 0.83 -4.51 -9.80
CA ARG A 29 1.63 -3.38 -9.30
C ARG A 29 1.82 -3.47 -7.78
N PRO A 30 2.99 -3.07 -7.24
CA PRO A 30 3.26 -3.10 -5.81
C PRO A 30 2.20 -2.38 -4.96
N CYS A 31 1.67 -1.23 -5.40
CA CYS A 31 0.58 -0.53 -4.68
C CYS A 31 -0.65 -1.42 -4.44
N TRP A 32 -1.15 -2.07 -5.51
CA TRP A 32 -2.29 -2.97 -5.42
C TRP A 32 -1.98 -4.23 -4.63
N LEU A 33 -0.76 -4.76 -4.72
CA LEU A 33 -0.32 -5.88 -3.90
C LEU A 33 -0.46 -5.55 -2.41
N ALA A 34 0.01 -4.37 -1.96
CA ALA A 34 -0.12 -3.94 -0.57
C ALA A 34 -1.61 -3.85 -0.14
N MET A 35 -2.47 -3.25 -0.98
CA MET A 35 -3.90 -3.13 -0.66
C MET A 35 -4.60 -4.49 -0.57
N LEU A 36 -4.32 -5.40 -1.50
CA LEU A 36 -4.90 -6.76 -1.50
C LEU A 36 -4.39 -7.59 -0.32
N LYS A 37 -3.15 -7.39 0.11
CA LYS A 37 -2.57 -8.07 1.27
C LYS A 37 -3.19 -7.58 2.58
N LEU A 38 -3.39 -6.28 2.74
CA LEU A 38 -4.16 -5.73 3.86
C LEU A 38 -5.58 -6.29 3.90
N LYS A 39 -6.28 -6.29 2.75
CA LYS A 39 -7.63 -6.84 2.66
C LYS A 39 -7.67 -8.33 3.00
N SER A 40 -6.72 -9.11 2.48
CA SER A 40 -6.57 -10.54 2.79
C SER A 40 -6.40 -10.81 4.28
N TYR A 41 -5.65 -9.96 4.98
CA TYR A 41 -5.51 -10.04 6.43
C TYR A 41 -6.83 -9.72 7.15
N THR A 42 -7.57 -8.70 6.72
CA THR A 42 -8.89 -8.38 7.33
C THR A 42 -9.90 -9.52 7.16
N ASP A 43 -9.81 -10.27 6.07
CA ASP A 43 -10.67 -11.44 5.83
C ASP A 43 -10.23 -12.65 6.67
N ASN A 44 -8.93 -12.80 6.96
CA ASN A 44 -8.39 -13.86 7.82
C ASN A 44 -7.19 -13.36 8.65
N PRO A 45 -7.41 -12.91 9.91
CA PRO A 45 -6.36 -12.35 10.76
C PRO A 45 -5.25 -13.33 11.16
N GLY A 46 -5.38 -14.63 10.84
CA GLY A 46 -4.29 -15.60 10.98
C GLY A 46 -3.15 -15.39 9.97
N ARG A 47 -3.37 -14.61 8.91
CA ARG A 47 -2.40 -14.40 7.82
C ARG A 47 -1.42 -13.27 8.13
N THR A 48 -0.73 -13.32 9.26
CA THR A 48 0.21 -12.28 9.69
C THR A 48 1.36 -12.02 8.71
N LYS A 49 1.73 -13.02 7.89
CA LYS A 49 2.67 -12.83 6.76
C LYS A 49 2.21 -11.74 5.79
N ASP A 50 0.91 -11.58 5.55
CA ASP A 50 0.43 -10.54 4.64
C ASP A 50 0.75 -9.14 5.18
N LEU A 51 0.78 -8.94 6.51
CA LEU A 51 1.20 -7.66 7.10
C LEU A 51 2.71 -7.41 6.97
N ILE A 52 3.51 -8.48 6.95
CA ILE A 52 4.94 -8.40 6.68
C ILE A 52 5.18 -8.04 5.21
N ASP A 53 4.43 -8.67 4.30
CA ASP A 53 4.50 -8.36 2.87
C ASP A 53 4.07 -6.90 2.61
N VAL A 54 3.04 -6.38 3.31
CA VAL A 54 2.64 -4.96 3.24
C VAL A 54 3.77 -4.04 3.72
N PHE A 55 4.36 -4.34 4.88
CA PHE A 55 5.47 -3.55 5.40
C PHE A 55 6.66 -3.52 4.43
N PHE A 56 7.01 -4.67 3.86
CA PHE A 56 8.06 -4.77 2.84
C PHE A 56 7.78 -3.85 1.66
N VAL A 57 6.54 -3.84 1.15
CA VAL A 57 6.19 -2.95 0.02
C VAL A 57 6.30 -1.48 0.42
N ILE A 58 5.91 -1.11 1.64
CA ILE A 58 6.04 0.28 2.15
C ILE A 58 7.52 0.69 2.24
N ASP A 59 8.35 -0.14 2.87
CA ASP A 59 9.76 0.17 3.16
C ASP A 59 10.59 0.30 1.87
N HIS A 60 10.20 -0.43 0.82
CA HIS A 60 10.87 -0.47 -0.47
C HIS A 60 10.12 0.29 -1.59
N TYR A 61 9.11 1.10 -1.26
CA TYR A 61 8.25 1.64 -2.31
C TYR A 61 8.99 2.55 -3.31
N PHE A 62 10.03 3.23 -2.83
CA PHE A 62 10.88 4.09 -3.66
C PHE A 62 11.69 3.26 -4.68
N ASP A 63 11.98 1.99 -4.39
CA ASP A 63 12.68 1.08 -5.30
C ASP A 63 11.78 0.59 -6.45
N PHE A 64 10.45 0.75 -6.33
CA PHE A 64 9.48 0.32 -7.34
C PHE A 64 9.05 1.43 -8.31
N ILE A 65 9.44 2.67 -8.06
CA ILE A 65 9.03 3.82 -8.86
C ILE A 65 10.23 4.48 -9.53
N ASP A 66 9.97 5.22 -10.60
CA ASP A 66 10.96 6.11 -11.20
C ASP A 66 11.14 7.34 -10.29
N GLN A 67 12.11 7.27 -9.38
CA GLN A 67 12.33 8.32 -8.38
C GLN A 67 12.71 9.66 -9.00
N GLU A 68 13.42 9.65 -10.14
CA GLU A 68 13.78 10.90 -10.82
C GLU A 68 12.52 11.58 -11.33
N LYS A 69 11.65 10.85 -12.02
CA LYS A 69 10.40 11.40 -12.54
C LYS A 69 9.40 11.77 -11.44
N ARG A 70 9.36 11.01 -10.34
CA ARG A 70 8.33 11.14 -9.30
C ARG A 70 8.72 12.11 -8.19
N LEU A 71 10.00 12.14 -7.79
CA LEU A 71 10.42 12.73 -6.52
C LEU A 71 11.48 13.82 -6.66
N TYR A 72 12.49 13.63 -7.51
CA TYR A 72 13.68 14.49 -7.51
C TYR A 72 13.78 15.46 -8.69
N GLY A 73 13.20 15.10 -9.83
CA GLY A 73 13.31 15.86 -11.07
C GLY A 73 12.59 17.22 -11.00
N PRO A 74 12.92 18.15 -11.92
CA PRO A 74 12.33 19.48 -11.96
C PRO A 74 10.82 19.48 -12.22
N GLU A 75 10.29 18.41 -12.83
CA GLU A 75 8.86 18.20 -13.08
C GLU A 75 8.27 17.09 -12.17
N ALA A 76 8.92 16.81 -11.03
CA ALA A 76 8.49 15.76 -10.11
C ALA A 76 7.06 15.98 -9.62
N THR A 77 6.21 14.97 -9.81
CA THR A 77 4.77 15.04 -9.49
C THR A 77 4.46 14.85 -8.01
N ASP A 78 5.39 14.30 -7.24
CA ASP A 78 5.17 13.90 -5.84
C ASP A 78 6.27 14.42 -4.91
N ALA A 79 7.03 15.44 -5.32
CA ALA A 79 8.05 16.05 -4.45
C ALA A 79 7.47 16.58 -3.12
N ASP A 80 6.17 16.84 -3.07
CA ASP A 80 5.48 17.30 -1.87
C ASP A 80 5.49 16.27 -0.72
N VAL A 81 5.76 14.98 -0.98
CA VAL A 81 5.90 13.96 0.08
C VAL A 81 7.07 14.25 1.04
N PHE A 82 8.06 15.02 0.60
CA PHE A 82 9.17 15.48 1.43
C PHE A 82 8.78 16.63 2.37
N SER A 83 7.59 17.23 2.21
CA SER A 83 7.14 18.37 3.03
C SER A 83 6.68 17.97 4.44
N SER A 84 6.71 16.68 4.78
CA SER A 84 6.37 16.21 6.12
C SER A 84 7.55 16.38 7.07
N GLU A 85 7.32 17.03 8.21
CA GLU A 85 8.34 17.26 9.26
C GLU A 85 7.92 16.59 10.58
N PRO A 86 8.73 15.67 11.15
CA PRO A 86 9.95 15.11 10.58
C PRO A 86 9.68 14.18 9.40
N PHE A 87 10.54 14.22 8.37
CA PHE A 87 10.42 13.33 7.22
C PHE A 87 10.64 11.87 7.63
N ALA A 88 9.74 11.00 7.18
CA ALA A 88 9.83 9.56 7.39
C ALA A 88 9.59 8.81 6.07
N THR A 89 10.65 8.19 5.54
CA THR A 89 10.63 7.48 4.25
C THR A 89 9.49 6.46 4.14
N ARG A 90 9.22 5.71 5.21
CA ARG A 90 8.13 4.72 5.25
C ARG A 90 6.75 5.37 5.16
N ILE A 91 6.56 6.54 5.77
CA ILE A 91 5.29 7.27 5.65
C ILE A 91 5.15 7.81 4.23
N ALA A 92 6.23 8.32 3.62
CA ALA A 92 6.22 8.74 2.23
C ALA A 92 5.90 7.58 1.27
N GLY A 93 6.50 6.40 1.48
CA GLY A 93 6.18 5.19 0.72
C GLY A 93 4.70 4.80 0.84
N ALA A 94 4.16 4.84 2.06
CA ALA A 94 2.73 4.63 2.31
C ALA A 94 1.82 5.63 1.59
N ILE A 95 2.20 6.92 1.53
CA ILE A 95 1.45 7.95 0.79
C ILE A 95 1.46 7.65 -0.71
N LEU A 96 2.63 7.33 -1.27
CA LEU A 96 2.78 7.05 -2.71
C LEU A 96 1.99 5.80 -3.13
N ILE A 97 1.92 4.76 -2.29
CA ILE A 97 1.05 3.59 -2.52
C ILE A 97 -0.40 4.03 -2.77
N VAL A 98 -0.95 4.91 -1.94
CA VAL A 98 -2.35 5.34 -2.07
C VAL A 98 -2.55 6.19 -3.31
N ARG A 99 -1.61 7.10 -3.59
CA ARG A 99 -1.66 7.93 -4.81
C ARG A 99 -1.70 7.06 -6.05
N ASP A 100 -0.83 6.07 -6.12
CA ASP A 100 -0.76 5.15 -7.26
C ASP A 100 -2.02 4.30 -7.38
N CYS A 101 -2.54 3.77 -6.26
CA CYS A 101 -3.84 3.09 -6.27
C CYS A 101 -4.98 4.01 -6.71
N HIS A 102 -4.92 5.32 -6.44
CA HIS A 102 -6.03 6.23 -6.74
C HIS A 102 -6.20 6.50 -8.24
N ILE A 103 -5.11 6.48 -9.01
CA ILE A 103 -5.12 6.71 -10.47
C ILE A 103 -6.17 5.85 -11.17
N HIS A 104 -6.27 4.57 -10.78
CA HIS A 104 -7.22 3.61 -11.38
C HIS A 104 -8.24 3.06 -10.38
N GLY A 105 -8.08 3.31 -9.08
CA GLY A 105 -8.85 2.65 -8.02
C GLY A 105 -10.22 3.26 -7.70
N GLY A 106 -10.41 4.56 -7.91
CA GLY A 106 -11.69 5.27 -7.73
C GLY A 106 -12.51 4.84 -6.50
N CYS A 107 -13.78 4.47 -6.72
CA CYS A 107 -14.69 4.00 -5.66
C CYS A 107 -14.24 2.69 -5.01
N THR A 108 -13.59 1.80 -5.77
CA THR A 108 -13.12 0.51 -5.25
C THR A 108 -12.04 0.69 -4.20
N LEU A 109 -11.07 1.58 -4.44
CA LEU A 109 -10.06 1.94 -3.44
C LEU A 109 -10.71 2.47 -2.17
N ARG A 110 -11.64 3.42 -2.30
CA ARG A 110 -12.38 3.99 -1.15
C ARG A 110 -13.13 2.93 -0.36
N SER A 111 -13.74 1.96 -1.04
CA SER A 111 -14.44 0.86 -0.38
C SER A 111 -13.46 -0.05 0.38
N ILE A 112 -12.32 -0.41 -0.22
CA ILE A 112 -11.29 -1.22 0.45
C ILE A 112 -10.75 -0.49 1.68
N GLN A 113 -10.45 0.80 1.56
CA GLN A 113 -10.00 1.61 2.70
C GLN A 113 -11.06 1.68 3.81
N THR A 114 -12.33 1.83 3.46
CA THR A 114 -13.45 1.83 4.43
C THR A 114 -13.53 0.50 5.18
N ASP A 115 -13.46 -0.62 4.46
CA ASP A 115 -13.47 -1.96 5.06
C ASP A 115 -12.31 -2.14 6.05
N ILE A 116 -11.10 -1.75 5.65
CA ILE A 116 -9.91 -1.88 6.51
C ILE A 116 -10.01 -0.95 7.72
N ARG A 117 -10.51 0.28 7.57
CA ARG A 117 -10.75 1.20 8.70
C ARG A 117 -11.77 0.61 9.68
N ASN A 118 -12.86 0.03 9.19
CA ASN A 118 -13.87 -0.63 10.03
C ASN A 118 -13.30 -1.85 10.76
N PHE A 119 -12.33 -2.55 10.17
CA PHE A 119 -11.61 -3.61 10.85
C PHE A 119 -10.64 -3.07 11.92
N ASN A 120 -9.98 -1.93 11.66
CA ASN A 120 -9.02 -1.29 12.56
C ASN A 120 -9.67 -0.46 13.69
N ILE A 121 -10.90 -0.79 14.11
CA ILE A 121 -11.49 -0.18 15.30
C ILE A 121 -10.58 -0.48 16.50
N ASP A 122 -10.38 0.53 17.36
CA ASP A 122 -9.48 0.50 18.52
C ASP A 122 -8.01 0.20 18.19
N ASP A 123 -7.54 0.56 16.99
CA ASP A 123 -6.14 0.40 16.55
C ASP A 123 -5.62 -1.06 16.55
N ARG A 124 -6.52 -2.05 16.50
CA ARG A 124 -6.15 -3.48 16.56
C ARG A 124 -5.24 -3.91 15.41
N LEU A 125 -5.49 -3.44 14.19
CA LEU A 125 -4.62 -3.72 13.06
C LEU A 125 -3.25 -3.05 13.27
N SER A 126 -3.21 -1.78 13.71
CA SER A 126 -1.96 -1.07 14.00
C SER A 126 -1.11 -1.78 15.04
N LEU A 127 -1.73 -2.31 16.10
CA LEU A 127 -1.04 -3.08 17.15
C LEU A 127 -0.40 -4.36 16.60
N VAL A 128 -1.16 -5.13 15.81
CA VAL A 128 -0.61 -6.37 15.23
C VAL A 128 0.45 -6.05 14.19
N PHE A 129 0.23 -5.04 13.35
CA PHE A 129 1.18 -4.57 12.35
C PHE A 129 2.51 -4.15 12.97
N ALA A 130 2.45 -3.41 14.09
CA ALA A 130 3.64 -3.03 14.84
C ALA A 130 4.39 -4.26 15.37
N ARG A 131 3.67 -5.20 16.00
CA ARG A 131 4.27 -6.40 16.60
C ARG A 131 4.94 -7.29 15.58
N VAL A 132 4.27 -7.61 14.47
CA VAL A 132 4.80 -8.57 13.48
C VAL A 132 5.98 -8.01 12.68
N ASN A 133 6.08 -6.68 12.59
CA ASN A 133 7.16 -5.99 11.89
C ASN A 133 8.23 -5.40 12.83
N SER A 134 8.15 -5.66 14.13
CA SER A 134 9.08 -5.12 15.15
C SER A 134 9.21 -3.58 15.12
N LEU A 135 8.07 -2.90 14.99
CA LEU A 135 7.99 -1.44 14.90
C LEU A 135 7.44 -0.82 16.19
N ALA A 136 7.70 0.47 16.39
CA ALA A 136 6.96 1.25 17.38
C ALA A 136 5.49 1.41 16.95
N GLN A 137 4.55 1.32 17.90
CA GLN A 137 3.11 1.44 17.61
C GLN A 137 2.76 2.73 16.86
N LYS A 138 3.35 3.85 17.27
CA LYS A 138 3.14 5.16 16.63
C LYS A 138 3.55 5.16 15.16
N GLU A 139 4.64 4.47 14.83
CA GLU A 139 5.15 4.37 13.45
C GLU A 139 4.21 3.52 12.59
N ALA A 140 3.82 2.35 13.09
CA ALA A 140 2.85 1.47 12.43
C ALA A 140 1.51 2.18 12.18
N GLN A 141 1.01 2.90 13.18
CA GLN A 141 -0.23 3.67 13.08
C GLN A 141 -0.10 4.78 12.03
N ALA A 142 1.04 5.50 11.98
CA ALA A 142 1.25 6.55 10.99
C ALA A 142 1.27 5.99 9.55
N MET A 143 1.94 4.85 9.32
CA MET A 143 1.94 4.18 8.02
C MET A 143 0.54 3.72 7.59
N LEU A 144 -0.20 3.06 8.48
CA LEU A 144 -1.56 2.61 8.18
C LEU A 144 -2.51 3.79 7.99
N ASN A 145 -2.38 4.87 8.76
CA ASN A 145 -3.17 6.08 8.57
C ASN A 145 -2.88 6.74 7.22
N ALA A 146 -1.62 6.74 6.77
CA ALA A 146 -1.26 7.21 5.43
C ALA A 146 -1.92 6.35 4.34
N ILE A 147 -1.83 5.01 4.44
CA ILE A 147 -2.48 4.09 3.49
C ILE A 147 -4.00 4.23 3.48
N LEU A 148 -4.57 4.43 4.66
CA LEU A 148 -6.00 4.54 4.87
C LEU A 148 -6.46 5.98 4.87
N ARG A 149 -5.73 6.94 4.27
CA ARG A 149 -6.24 8.30 4.11
C ARG A 149 -7.06 8.38 2.81
N PRO A 150 -8.30 8.90 2.83
CA PRO A 150 -8.98 9.24 1.60
C PRO A 150 -8.16 10.30 0.84
N LEU A 151 -7.98 10.11 -0.46
CA LEU A 151 -7.52 11.20 -1.32
C LEU A 151 -8.76 11.95 -1.82
N ASP A 152 -8.77 13.25 -1.58
CA ASP A 152 -9.81 14.19 -2.00
C ASP A 152 -9.71 14.51 -3.50
#